data_AF-A0A371P2M8-F1
#
_entry.id   AF-A0A371P2M8-F1
#
_cell.length_a   1.000
_cell.length_b   1.000
_cell.length_c   1.000
_cell.angle_alpha   90.00
_cell.angle_beta   90.00
_cell.angle_gamma   90.00
#
_symmetry.space_group_name_H-M   'P 1'
#
loop_
_entity.id
_entity.type
_entity.pdbx_description
1 polymer ?
#
loop_
_entity_poly.entity_id
_entity_poly.type
_entity_poly.pdbx_seq_one_letter_code
_entity_poly.pdbx_strand_id
1 'polypeptide(L)'
;MTPTEALQAWLALEHEAVWLYPVVGARVDSLVKTARTSFAAHRDTRDSLVGRLRSRGTSPAAAALGYDVGPLTNADQARAAAQSLEARISAALLTLAGVAEDDLRAYAVRALRTSALAEQTWGAAPRAFPGLP
;
A
#
# COMPACT_ATOMS: atom_id res chain seq x y z
N MET A 1 8.78 14.17 -10.38
CA MET A 1 8.85 13.30 -9.20
C MET A 1 10.21 12.64 -9.16
N THR A 2 10.98 12.84 -8.09
CA THR A 2 12.26 12.17 -7.85
C THR A 2 12.04 10.77 -7.23
N PRO A 3 13.05 9.87 -7.23
CA PRO A 3 12.93 8.58 -6.54
C PRO A 3 12.60 8.72 -5.03
N THR A 4 13.14 9.75 -4.37
CA THR A 4 12.84 10.03 -2.96
C THR A 4 11.39 10.50 -2.78
N GLU A 5 10.88 11.38 -3.65
CA GLU A 5 9.47 11.79 -3.64
C GLU A 5 8.53 10.60 -3.88
N ALA A 6 8.88 9.71 -4.81
CA ALA A 6 8.10 8.49 -5.08
C ALA A 6 8.12 7.52 -3.89
N LEU A 7 9.26 7.35 -3.21
CA LEU A 7 9.35 6.56 -1.98
C LEU A 7 8.52 7.15 -0.83
N GLN A 8 8.46 8.49 -0.70
CA GLN A 8 7.63 9.16 0.29
C GLN A 8 6.15 8.99 -0.02
N ALA A 9 5.75 9.10 -1.31
CA ALA A 9 4.38 8.87 -1.75
C ALA A 9 3.93 7.44 -1.43
N TRP A 10 4.80 6.46 -1.67
CA TRP A 10 4.52 5.07 -1.29
C TRP A 10 4.44 4.91 0.23
N LEU A 11 5.38 5.47 1.01
CA LEU A 11 5.33 5.41 2.48
C LEU A 11 4.03 6.00 3.05
N ALA A 12 3.51 7.08 2.47
CA ALA A 12 2.24 7.67 2.90
C ALA A 12 1.06 6.69 2.76
N LEU A 13 1.03 5.93 1.66
CA LEU A 13 0.01 4.88 1.44
C LEU A 13 0.22 3.67 2.37
N GLU A 14 1.46 3.33 2.70
CA GLU A 14 1.75 2.27 3.66
C GLU A 14 1.28 2.64 5.08
N HIS A 15 1.37 3.92 5.46
CA HIS A 15 0.77 4.38 6.72
C HIS A 15 -0.76 4.26 6.69
N GLU A 16 -1.40 4.59 5.57
CA GLU A 16 -2.85 4.37 5.41
C GLU A 16 -3.20 2.88 5.53
N ALA A 17 -2.42 1.98 4.93
CA ALA A 17 -2.63 0.53 5.02
C ALA A 17 -2.55 0.01 6.45
N VAL A 18 -1.52 0.44 7.18
CA VAL A 18 -1.34 0.08 8.60
C VAL A 18 -2.48 0.60 9.46
N TRP A 19 -3.10 1.72 9.10
CA TRP A 19 -4.29 2.23 9.78
C TRP A 19 -5.57 1.48 9.37
N LEU A 20 -5.76 1.23 8.07
CA LEU A 20 -6.98 0.67 7.50
C LEU A 20 -7.23 -0.77 7.93
N TYR A 21 -6.23 -1.64 7.76
CA TYR A 21 -6.45 -3.08 7.92
C TYR A 21 -6.86 -3.51 9.34
N PRO A 22 -6.29 -2.96 10.42
CA PRO A 22 -6.79 -3.21 11.78
C PRO A 22 -8.25 -2.77 11.94
N VAL A 23 -8.64 -1.62 11.37
CA VAL A 23 -10.02 -1.11 11.43
C VAL A 23 -10.98 -2.04 10.68
N VAL A 24 -10.60 -2.52 9.50
CA VAL A 24 -11.38 -3.53 8.74
C VAL A 24 -11.56 -4.80 9.57
N GLY A 25 -10.48 -5.34 10.14
CA GLY A 25 -10.53 -6.56 10.93
C GLY A 25 -11.34 -6.42 12.22
N ALA A 26 -11.43 -5.22 12.79
CA ALA A 26 -12.22 -4.93 13.98
C ALA A 26 -13.71 -4.68 13.70
N ARG A 27 -14.07 -4.25 12.48
CA ARG A 27 -15.47 -3.92 12.11
C ARG A 27 -16.18 -5.03 11.34
N VAL A 28 -15.42 -5.90 10.68
CA VAL A 28 -15.97 -6.95 9.80
C VAL A 28 -15.35 -8.29 10.14
N ASP A 29 -16.02 -9.05 11.01
CA ASP A 29 -15.53 -10.33 11.54
C ASP A 29 -15.13 -11.33 10.45
N SER A 30 -15.88 -11.38 9.35
CA SER A 30 -15.59 -12.28 8.22
C SER A 30 -14.28 -11.96 7.48
N LEU A 31 -13.70 -10.78 7.70
CA LEU A 31 -12.46 -10.31 7.07
C LEU A 31 -11.26 -10.28 8.02
N VAL A 32 -11.44 -10.63 9.30
CA VAL A 32 -10.39 -10.50 10.33
C VAL A 32 -9.08 -11.20 9.96
N LYS A 33 -9.15 -12.41 9.39
CA LYS A 33 -7.96 -13.19 9.03
C LYS A 33 -7.19 -12.53 7.88
N THR A 34 -7.90 -12.13 6.82
CA THR A 34 -7.31 -11.45 5.66
C THR A 34 -6.71 -10.11 6.08
N ALA A 35 -7.45 -9.32 6.85
CA ALA A 35 -7.00 -8.03 7.37
C ALA A 35 -5.72 -8.15 8.21
N ARG A 36 -5.62 -9.15 9.08
CA ARG A 36 -4.40 -9.39 9.89
C ARG A 36 -3.19 -9.71 9.02
N THR A 37 -3.36 -10.52 7.98
CA THR A 37 -2.28 -10.84 7.03
C THR A 37 -1.81 -9.60 6.28
N SER A 38 -2.74 -8.81 5.73
CA SER A 38 -2.41 -7.57 5.03
C SER A 38 -1.73 -6.56 5.96
N PHE A 39 -2.26 -6.36 7.17
CA PHE A 39 -1.65 -5.48 8.16
C PHE A 39 -0.18 -5.85 8.43
N ALA A 40 0.14 -7.12 8.64
CA ALA A 40 1.51 -7.56 8.88
C ALA A 40 2.43 -7.23 7.69
N ALA A 41 1.99 -7.53 6.46
CA ALA A 41 2.77 -7.27 5.26
C ALA A 41 3.05 -5.76 5.04
N HIS A 42 2.04 -4.91 5.23
CA HIS A 42 2.20 -3.46 5.08
C HIS A 42 3.03 -2.84 6.21
N ARG A 43 2.89 -3.34 7.44
CA ARG A 43 3.72 -2.89 8.56
C ARG A 43 5.20 -3.15 8.28
N ASP A 44 5.54 -4.35 7.82
CA ASP A 44 6.91 -4.72 7.51
C ASP A 44 7.45 -3.90 6.30
N THR A 45 6.58 -3.63 5.32
CA THR A 45 6.90 -2.77 4.16
C THR A 45 7.17 -1.31 4.58
N ARG A 46 6.29 -0.72 5.39
CA ARG A 46 6.45 0.62 5.97
C ARG A 46 7.79 0.74 6.71
N ASP A 47 8.12 -0.25 7.54
CA ASP A 47 9.35 -0.22 8.35
C ASP A 47 10.61 -0.29 7.46
N SER A 48 10.57 -1.12 6.40
CA SER A 48 11.60 -1.15 5.35
C SER A 48 11.75 0.21 4.64
N LEU A 49 10.64 0.87 4.29
CA LEU A 49 10.67 2.19 3.65
C LEU A 49 11.22 3.28 4.56
N VAL A 50 10.82 3.30 5.82
CA VAL A 50 11.37 4.21 6.85
C VAL A 50 12.89 4.05 6.94
N GLY A 51 13.38 2.81 6.99
CA GLY A 51 14.82 2.52 6.99
C GLY A 51 15.52 3.04 5.74
N ARG A 52 14.95 2.81 4.55
CA ARG A 52 15.49 3.25 3.25
C ARG A 52 15.53 4.77 3.09
N LEU A 53 14.53 5.48 3.60
CA LEU A 53 14.49 6.95 3.54
C LEU A 53 15.52 7.56 4.50
N ARG A 54 15.62 7.02 5.72
CA ARG A 54 16.65 7.44 6.69
C ARG A 54 18.07 7.19 6.17
N SER A 55 18.31 6.04 5.53
CA SER A 55 19.63 5.72 4.94
C SER A 55 20.02 6.67 3.80
N ARG A 56 19.05 7.41 3.23
CA ARG A 56 19.25 8.45 2.21
C ARG A 56 19.31 9.86 2.82
N GLY A 57 19.43 9.98 4.14
CA GLY A 57 19.44 11.27 4.84
C GLY A 57 18.10 12.02 4.80
N THR A 58 17.01 11.34 4.44
CA THR A 58 15.67 11.95 4.34
C THR A 58 14.86 11.65 5.59
N SER A 59 14.14 12.65 6.11
CA SER A 59 13.15 12.44 7.17
C SER A 59 11.90 11.75 6.60
N PRO A 60 11.52 10.55 7.05
CA PRO A 60 10.34 9.86 6.55
C PRO A 60 9.05 10.63 6.86
N ALA A 61 8.08 10.60 5.95
CA ALA A 61 6.76 11.17 6.18
C ALA A 61 6.10 10.54 7.42
N ALA A 62 5.49 11.37 8.25
CA ALA A 62 4.74 10.92 9.42
C ALA A 62 3.39 10.35 8.99
N ALA A 63 2.87 9.40 9.77
CA ALA A 63 1.49 8.94 9.63
C ALA A 63 0.51 10.08 9.97
N ALA A 64 -0.62 10.12 9.26
CA ALA A 64 -1.71 11.03 9.60
C ALA A 64 -2.47 10.53 10.84
N LEU A 65 -3.20 11.43 11.51
CA LEU A 65 -4.07 11.06 12.64
C LEU A 65 -5.30 10.24 12.19
N GLY A 66 -5.68 10.35 10.92
CA GLY A 66 -6.78 9.62 10.30
C GLY A 66 -6.71 9.69 8.79
N TYR A 67 -7.47 8.81 8.14
CA TYR A 67 -7.51 8.66 6.69
C TYR A 67 -8.96 8.65 6.21
N ASP A 68 -9.22 9.29 5.07
CA ASP A 68 -10.52 9.30 4.43
C ASP A 68 -10.68 8.06 3.54
N VAL A 69 -11.30 7.03 4.10
CA VAL A 69 -11.52 5.74 3.43
C VAL A 69 -13.00 5.43 3.20
N GLY A 70 -13.88 6.40 3.50
CA GLY A 70 -15.32 6.20 3.50
C GLY A 70 -15.83 5.28 4.62
N PRO A 71 -17.10 4.84 4.53
CA PRO A 71 -17.71 3.96 5.52
C PRO A 71 -17.11 2.54 5.43
N LEU A 72 -16.98 1.88 6.58
CA LEU A 72 -16.49 0.50 6.70
C LEU A 72 -17.44 -0.34 7.56
N THR A 73 -18.74 -0.29 7.26
CA THR A 73 -19.79 -0.91 8.09
C THR A 73 -20.18 -2.31 7.62
N ASN A 74 -19.72 -2.72 6.44
CA ASN A 74 -19.94 -4.06 5.91
C ASN A 74 -18.75 -4.55 5.08
N ALA A 75 -18.79 -5.82 4.69
CA ALA A 75 -17.69 -6.47 3.98
C ALA A 75 -17.42 -5.87 2.59
N ASP A 76 -18.45 -5.43 1.87
CA ASP A 76 -18.29 -4.90 0.51
C ASP A 76 -17.63 -3.52 0.53
N GLN A 77 -18.04 -2.67 1.48
CA GLN A 77 -17.37 -1.39 1.73
C GLN A 77 -15.91 -1.58 2.15
N ALA A 78 -15.63 -2.51 3.06
CA ALA A 78 -14.27 -2.80 3.48
C ALA A 78 -13.39 -3.34 2.34
N ARG A 79 -13.93 -4.22 1.48
CA ARG A 79 -13.24 -4.69 0.28
C ARG A 79 -12.98 -3.55 -0.69
N ALA A 80 -13.97 -2.70 -0.97
CA ALA A 80 -13.80 -1.57 -1.87
C ALA A 80 -12.70 -0.60 -1.38
N ALA A 81 -12.65 -0.31 -0.08
CA ALA A 81 -11.59 0.51 0.50
C ALA A 81 -10.20 -0.14 0.35
N ALA A 82 -10.07 -1.44 0.64
CA ALA A 82 -8.82 -2.17 0.47
C ALA A 82 -8.38 -2.23 -1.00
N GLN A 83 -9.28 -2.54 -1.92
CA GLN A 83 -9.01 -2.54 -3.36
C GLN A 83 -8.54 -1.17 -3.85
N SER A 84 -9.21 -0.09 -3.43
CA SER A 84 -8.81 1.29 -3.78
C SER A 84 -7.41 1.62 -3.27
N LEU A 85 -7.09 1.26 -2.02
CA LEU A 85 -5.77 1.45 -1.45
C LEU A 85 -4.69 0.67 -2.22
N GLU A 86 -4.90 -0.62 -2.48
CA GLU A 86 -3.94 -1.45 -3.21
C GLU A 86 -3.73 -0.97 -4.65
N ALA A 87 -4.79 -0.51 -5.31
CA ALA A 87 -4.69 0.09 -6.65
C ALA A 87 -3.83 1.36 -6.62
N ARG A 88 -3.98 2.22 -5.60
CA ARG A 88 -3.13 3.42 -5.41
C ARG A 88 -1.69 3.06 -5.09
N ILE A 89 -1.45 2.03 -4.27
CA ILE A 89 -0.09 1.51 -3.99
C ILE A 89 0.55 1.00 -5.28
N SER A 90 -0.17 0.24 -6.09
CA SER A 90 0.29 -0.22 -7.40
C SER A 90 0.64 0.97 -8.32
N ALA A 91 -0.18 2.02 -8.37
CA ALA A 91 0.13 3.22 -9.15
C ALA A 91 1.38 3.97 -8.65
N ALA A 92 1.57 4.06 -7.33
CA ALA A 92 2.75 4.67 -6.72
C ALA A 92 4.03 3.85 -7.03
N LEU A 93 3.93 2.53 -6.99
CA LEU A 93 5.03 1.61 -7.30
C LEU A 93 5.40 1.62 -8.78
N LEU A 94 4.42 1.72 -9.68
CA LEU A 94 4.67 1.91 -11.10
C LEU A 94 5.40 3.24 -11.36
N THR A 95 4.96 4.31 -10.69
CA THR A 95 5.64 5.62 -10.75
C THR A 95 7.09 5.52 -10.27
N LEU A 96 7.32 4.86 -9.12
CA LEU A 96 8.68 4.62 -8.60
C LEU A 96 9.53 3.82 -9.59
N ALA A 97 8.98 2.76 -10.20
CA ALA A 97 9.67 1.96 -11.20
C ALA A 97 10.02 2.77 -12.46
N GLY A 98 9.23 3.80 -12.80
CA GLY A 98 9.50 4.71 -13.90
C GLY A 98 10.69 5.65 -13.63
N VAL A 99 10.81 6.16 -12.40
CA VAL A 99 11.81 7.18 -12.03
C VAL A 99 13.07 6.63 -11.36
N ALA A 100 13.05 5.39 -10.88
CA ALA A 100 14.19 4.75 -10.21
C ALA A 100 15.14 4.04 -11.18
N GLU A 101 16.36 3.74 -10.74
CA GLU A 101 17.34 2.95 -11.48
C GLU A 101 17.78 1.71 -10.67
N ASP A 102 18.44 0.77 -11.35
CA ASP A 102 19.06 -0.42 -10.79
C ASP A 102 18.21 -1.17 -9.75
N ASP A 103 18.78 -1.40 -8.55
CA ASP A 103 18.16 -2.13 -7.46
C ASP A 103 16.85 -1.50 -6.97
N LEU A 104 16.74 -0.17 -7.05
CA LEU A 104 15.51 0.51 -6.63
C LEU A 104 14.39 0.27 -7.63
N ARG A 105 14.69 0.26 -8.93
CA ARG A 105 13.73 -0.12 -9.97
C ARG A 105 13.29 -1.58 -9.80
N ALA A 106 14.24 -2.48 -9.60
CA ALA A 106 13.95 -3.90 -9.38
C ALA A 106 13.11 -4.13 -8.12
N TYR A 107 13.37 -3.37 -7.05
CA TYR A 107 12.57 -3.39 -5.82
C TYR A 107 11.13 -2.92 -6.07
N ALA A 108 10.95 -1.80 -6.78
CA ALA A 108 9.64 -1.26 -7.12
C ALA A 108 8.80 -2.26 -7.95
N VAL A 109 9.41 -2.92 -8.95
CA VAL A 109 8.70 -3.91 -9.78
C VAL A 109 8.27 -5.14 -8.97
N ARG A 110 9.09 -5.63 -8.04
CA ARG A 110 8.70 -6.75 -7.17
C ARG A 110 7.57 -6.37 -6.22
N ALA A 111 7.64 -5.17 -5.65
CA ALA A 111 6.57 -4.65 -4.80
C ALA A 111 5.28 -4.44 -5.60
N LEU A 112 5.36 -3.94 -6.84
CA LEU A 112 4.20 -3.75 -7.72
C LEU A 112 3.45 -5.07 -7.94
N ARG A 113 4.18 -6.15 -8.27
CA ARG A 113 3.58 -7.49 -8.39
C ARG A 113 2.88 -7.92 -7.10
N THR A 114 3.47 -7.61 -5.95
CA THR A 114 2.92 -8.00 -4.64
C THR A 114 1.61 -7.25 -4.35
N SER A 115 1.56 -5.94 -4.57
CA SER A 115 0.34 -5.15 -4.37
C SER A 115 -0.77 -5.52 -5.38
N ALA A 116 -0.42 -5.78 -6.63
CA ALA A 116 -1.39 -6.27 -7.63
C ALA A 116 -2.03 -7.62 -7.25
N LEU A 117 -1.29 -8.49 -6.55
CA LEU A 117 -1.84 -9.74 -6.01
C LEU A 117 -2.67 -9.47 -4.75
N ALA A 118 -2.25 -8.52 -3.90
CA ALA A 118 -3.03 -8.10 -2.73
C ALA A 118 -4.40 -7.55 -3.12
N GLU A 119 -4.51 -6.73 -4.17
CA GLU A 119 -5.79 -6.24 -4.72
C GLU A 119 -6.77 -7.40 -5.00
N GLN A 120 -6.27 -8.51 -5.56
CA GLN A 120 -7.06 -9.71 -5.84
C GLN A 120 -7.46 -10.47 -4.58
N THR A 121 -6.64 -10.46 -3.51
CA THR A 121 -7.03 -11.06 -2.22
C THR A 121 -8.26 -10.39 -1.60
N TRP A 122 -8.50 -9.13 -1.98
CA TRP A 122 -9.68 -8.36 -1.59
C TRP A 122 -10.83 -8.44 -2.60
N GLY A 123 -10.72 -9.31 -3.62
CA GLY A 123 -11.79 -9.60 -4.57
C GLY A 123 -11.80 -8.74 -5.82
N ALA A 124 -10.74 -7.97 -6.11
CA ALA A 124 -10.64 -7.28 -7.39
C ALA A 124 -10.41 -8.28 -8.54
N ALA A 125 -10.97 -7.95 -9.70
CA ALA A 125 -10.67 -8.69 -10.92
C ALA A 125 -9.22 -8.41 -11.37
N PRO A 126 -8.54 -9.39 -11.97
CA PRO A 126 -7.23 -9.16 -12.58
C PRO A 126 -7.32 -8.08 -13.65
N ARG A 127 -6.37 -7.14 -13.65
CA ARG A 127 -6.25 -6.10 -14.68
C ARG A 127 -4.93 -6.24 -15.43
N ALA A 128 -4.96 -5.93 -16.72
CA ALA A 128 -3.73 -5.73 -17.48
C ALA A 128 -3.01 -4.48 -16.95
N PHE A 129 -1.68 -4.55 -16.85
CA PHE A 129 -0.83 -3.44 -16.41
C PHE A 129 -1.27 -2.77 -15.08
N PRO A 130 -1.20 -3.48 -13.93
CA PRO A 130 -1.54 -2.92 -12.63
C PRO A 130 -0.85 -1.59 -12.35
N GLY A 131 -1.61 -0.63 -11.81
CA GLY A 131 -1.12 0.73 -11.54
C GLY A 131 -1.25 1.72 -12.70
N LEU A 132 -1.64 1.27 -13.90
CA LEU A 132 -2.15 2.15 -14.95
C LEU A 132 -3.68 2.36 -14.79
N PRO A 133 -4.19 3.56 -15.11
CA PRO A 133 -5.63 3.83 -15.17
C PRO A 133 -6.31 3.05 -16.31
#